data_AF-A0A496XH19-F1
#
_entry.id   AF-A0A496XH19-F1
#
_cell.length_a   1.000
_cell.length_b   1.000
_cell.length_c   1.000
_cell.angle_alpha   90.00
_cell.angle_beta   90.00
_cell.angle_gamma   90.00
#
_symmetry.space_group_name_H-M   'P 1'
#
loop_
_entity.id
_entity.type
_entity.pdbx_description
1 polymer ?
#
loop_
_entity_poly.entity_id
_entity_poly.type
_entity_poly.pdbx_seq_one_letter_code
_entity_poly.pdbx_strand_id
1 'polypeptide(L)'
;MHKLLRLAMLIALALSVGGSFAATPGIEVEALLPDTAVLKINGQRKTLKVGQSFGGVTLIAAYSRTATLEVDGQQMVVGISRRIGSSYQEPKEQVVTIQRNAMLQYYTTASINGRQVQVLVDTGANVVAMSSVQAQALGIDYSAGIPSKVETASGVIPAHMVTLRSVSVGGILVNNVRASVVEGDFPATLLLGMTYLQHVKIKEHNGVLSLSRAW
;
A
#
# COMPACT_ATOMS: atom_id res chain seq x y z
N MET A 1 8.38 74.57 26.99
CA MET A 1 7.73 73.56 26.13
C MET A 1 7.84 74.02 24.68
N HIS A 2 8.13 73.09 23.76
CA HIS A 2 8.31 73.21 22.29
C HIS A 2 9.76 73.17 21.74
N LYS A 3 9.94 72.12 20.92
CA LYS A 3 11.12 71.47 20.32
C LYS A 3 11.73 72.26 19.15
N LEU A 4 13.00 71.97 18.81
CA LEU A 4 13.60 71.92 17.46
C LEU A 4 15.05 71.36 17.54
N LEU A 5 15.25 70.03 17.52
CA LEU A 5 15.75 69.20 16.40
C LEU A 5 16.78 69.82 15.43
N ARG A 6 18.04 69.38 15.53
CA ARG A 6 19.03 69.17 14.44
C ARG A 6 19.92 67.98 14.85
N LEU A 7 19.67 66.77 14.35
CA LEU A 7 20.30 66.11 13.20
C LEU A 7 21.85 66.00 13.29
N ALA A 8 22.33 64.81 13.66
CA ALA A 8 23.61 64.28 13.19
C ALA A 8 23.53 62.75 13.11
N MET A 9 23.68 62.27 11.89
CA MET A 9 23.59 60.91 11.39
C MET A 9 24.97 60.27 11.46
N LEU A 10 25.11 59.04 11.97
CA LEU A 10 26.30 58.22 11.76
C LEU A 10 25.88 56.77 11.53
N ILE A 11 26.12 56.35 10.30
CA ILE A 11 25.78 55.09 9.65
C ILE A 11 26.70 53.98 10.18
N ALA A 12 26.13 52.91 10.73
CA ALA A 12 26.87 51.69 11.02
C ALA A 12 26.73 50.71 9.83
N LEU A 13 27.88 50.42 9.21
CA LEU A 13 28.06 49.52 8.07
C LEU A 13 27.85 48.06 8.49
N ALA A 14 26.78 47.42 8.02
CA ALA A 14 26.53 46.00 8.23
C ALA A 14 27.27 45.16 7.16
N LEU A 15 28.24 44.37 7.61
CA LEU A 15 28.95 43.37 6.82
C LEU A 15 27.99 42.20 6.53
N SER A 16 27.59 42.03 5.28
CA SER A 16 26.79 40.88 4.85
C SER A 16 27.72 39.71 4.51
N VAL A 17 27.70 38.68 5.35
CA VAL A 17 28.30 37.38 5.04
C VAL A 17 27.38 36.67 4.05
N GLY A 18 27.80 36.58 2.80
CA GLY A 18 27.13 35.79 1.77
C GLY A 18 27.23 34.30 2.07
N GLY A 19 26.15 33.70 2.57
CA GLY A 19 26.00 32.25 2.61
C GLY A 19 25.75 31.72 1.20
N SER A 20 26.70 30.95 0.65
CA SER A 20 26.47 30.17 -0.56
C SER A 20 25.43 29.08 -0.27
N PHE A 21 24.22 29.24 -0.78
CA PHE A 21 23.28 28.13 -0.89
C PHE A 21 23.81 27.18 -1.96
N ALA A 22 24.41 26.06 -1.54
CA ALA A 22 24.63 24.95 -2.45
C ALA A 22 23.26 24.48 -2.95
N ALA A 23 23.03 24.58 -4.25
CA ALA A 23 21.80 24.11 -4.87
C ALA A 23 21.66 22.61 -4.60
N THR A 24 20.58 22.21 -3.94
CA THR A 24 20.22 20.79 -3.77
C THR A 24 20.24 20.12 -5.14
N PRO A 25 20.99 19.01 -5.34
CA PRO A 25 21.01 18.32 -6.61
C PRO A 25 19.59 18.03 -7.08
N GLY A 26 19.23 18.53 -8.27
CA GLY A 26 17.94 18.20 -8.87
C GLY A 26 17.97 16.72 -9.28
N ILE A 27 17.35 15.86 -8.46
CA ILE A 27 17.23 14.42 -8.72
C ILE A 27 15.80 14.17 -9.20
N GLU A 28 15.65 13.71 -10.44
CA GLU A 28 14.37 13.26 -10.99
C GLU A 28 14.42 11.76 -11.23
N VAL A 29 13.39 11.03 -10.79
CA VAL A 29 13.23 9.59 -11.08
C VAL A 29 12.40 9.45 -12.34
N GLU A 30 13.02 9.01 -13.42
CA GLU A 30 12.35 8.82 -14.73
C GLU A 30 11.79 7.41 -14.90
N ALA A 31 12.45 6.39 -14.34
CA ALA A 31 11.95 5.01 -14.37
C ALA A 31 12.49 4.19 -13.18
N LEU A 32 11.74 3.16 -12.81
CA LEU A 32 12.04 2.24 -11.73
C LEU A 32 11.71 0.81 -12.15
N LEU A 33 12.66 -0.07 -11.94
CA LEU A 33 12.58 -1.51 -12.14
C LEU A 33 13.14 -2.21 -10.89
N PRO A 34 12.91 -3.52 -10.71
CA PRO A 34 13.61 -4.27 -9.68
C PRO A 34 15.13 -4.03 -9.75
N ASP A 35 15.70 -3.60 -8.63
CA ASP A 35 17.14 -3.34 -8.43
C ASP A 35 17.76 -2.27 -9.34
N THR A 36 16.96 -1.54 -10.12
CA THR A 36 17.45 -0.56 -11.10
C THR A 36 16.59 0.70 -11.13
N ALA A 37 17.23 1.87 -11.12
CA ALA A 37 16.57 3.16 -11.29
C ALA A 37 17.19 3.94 -12.47
N VAL A 38 16.34 4.61 -13.25
CA VAL A 38 16.75 5.63 -14.22
C VAL A 38 16.51 6.98 -13.57
N LEU A 39 17.60 7.66 -13.24
CA LEU A 39 17.64 8.93 -12.54
C LEU A 39 18.17 10.01 -13.47
N LYS A 40 17.69 11.23 -13.32
CA LYS A 40 18.32 12.43 -13.88
C LYS A 40 18.94 13.20 -12.73
N ILE A 41 20.26 13.23 -12.67
CA ILE A 41 21.03 13.84 -11.59
C ILE A 41 21.81 15.01 -12.19
N ASN A 42 21.55 16.23 -11.70
CA ASN A 42 22.15 17.46 -12.24
C ASN A 42 21.94 17.61 -13.76
N GLY A 43 20.76 17.23 -14.24
CA GLY A 43 20.42 17.27 -15.67
C GLY A 43 20.91 16.08 -16.49
N GLN A 44 21.81 15.25 -15.96
CA GLN A 44 22.35 14.08 -16.66
C GLN A 44 21.56 12.82 -16.32
N ARG A 45 21.03 12.16 -17.35
CA ARG A 45 20.33 10.88 -17.23
C ARG A 45 21.34 9.75 -16.94
N LYS A 46 21.09 8.96 -15.91
CA LYS A 46 21.90 7.84 -15.49
C LYS A 46 21.04 6.67 -15.02
N THR A 47 21.37 5.48 -15.49
CA THR A 47 20.84 4.23 -14.92
C THR A 47 21.78 3.76 -13.82
N LEU A 48 21.25 3.55 -12.61
CA LEU A 48 21.96 2.97 -11.48
C LEU A 48 21.33 1.62 -11.13
N LYS A 49 22.17 0.62 -10.84
CA LYS A 49 21.79 -0.60 -10.12
C LYS A 49 22.02 -0.42 -8.62
N VAL A 50 21.33 -1.19 -7.79
CA VAL A 50 21.54 -1.19 -6.34
C VAL A 50 23.03 -1.35 -6.02
N GLY A 51 23.54 -0.50 -5.13
CA GLY A 51 24.96 -0.39 -4.77
C GLY A 51 25.79 0.54 -5.66
N GLN A 52 25.24 1.07 -6.76
CA GLN A 52 25.95 2.00 -7.64
C GLN A 52 25.69 3.45 -7.27
N SER A 53 26.70 4.30 -7.50
CA SER A 53 26.64 5.73 -7.21
C SER A 53 26.96 6.59 -8.43
N PHE A 54 26.35 7.76 -8.51
CA PHE A 54 26.67 8.80 -9.49
C PHE A 54 26.34 10.18 -8.94
N GLY A 55 27.26 11.13 -9.06
CA GLY A 55 27.02 12.53 -8.68
C GLY A 55 26.60 12.72 -7.22
N GLY A 56 27.16 11.94 -6.28
CA GLY A 56 26.81 11.99 -4.86
C GLY A 56 25.53 11.23 -4.48
N VAL A 57 24.88 10.57 -5.43
CA VAL A 57 23.66 9.78 -5.23
C VAL A 57 24.00 8.30 -5.33
N THR A 58 23.76 7.52 -4.27
CA THR A 58 23.88 6.05 -4.27
C THR A 58 22.50 5.41 -4.31
N LEU A 59 22.30 4.40 -5.15
CA LEU A 59 21.06 3.61 -5.13
C LEU A 59 21.14 2.51 -4.08
N ILE A 60 20.35 2.61 -3.01
CA ILE A 60 20.34 1.62 -1.91
C ILE A 60 19.30 0.52 -2.16
N ALA A 61 18.13 0.87 -2.69
CA ALA A 61 17.09 -0.10 -3.04
C ALA A 61 16.25 0.44 -4.21
N ALA A 62 15.72 -0.43 -5.06
CA ALA A 62 14.78 -0.05 -6.12
C ALA A 62 13.67 -1.09 -6.29
N TYR A 63 12.43 -0.62 -6.23
CA TYR A 63 11.20 -1.37 -6.44
C TYR A 63 10.42 -0.77 -7.60
N SER A 64 9.31 -1.41 -7.99
CA SER A 64 8.48 -0.96 -9.11
C SER A 64 7.88 0.45 -8.98
N ARG A 65 7.84 1.03 -7.78
CA ARG A 65 7.22 2.34 -7.51
C ARG A 65 8.10 3.31 -6.73
N THR A 66 9.08 2.80 -6.00
CA THR A 66 9.97 3.60 -5.16
C THR A 66 11.42 3.15 -5.29
N ALA A 67 12.35 4.06 -5.03
CA ALA A 67 13.75 3.76 -4.80
C ALA A 67 14.22 4.43 -3.51
N THR A 68 15.14 3.80 -2.81
CA THR A 68 15.89 4.40 -1.70
C THR A 68 17.21 4.88 -2.26
N LEU A 69 17.47 6.19 -2.16
CA LEU A 69 18.71 6.83 -2.53
C LEU A 69 19.43 7.29 -1.28
N GLU A 70 20.75 7.25 -1.28
CA GLU A 70 21.58 7.96 -0.31
C GLU A 70 22.18 9.19 -0.99
N VAL A 71 22.00 10.35 -0.38
CA VAL A 71 22.54 11.65 -0.84
C VAL A 71 23.12 12.35 0.38
N ASP A 72 24.39 12.74 0.32
CA ASP A 72 25.10 13.39 1.43
C ASP A 72 25.01 12.60 2.77
N GLY A 73 25.02 11.26 2.68
CA GLY A 73 24.92 10.36 3.83
C GLY A 73 23.51 10.23 4.42
N GLN A 74 22.49 10.89 3.84
CA GLN A 74 21.10 10.73 4.23
C GLN A 74 20.35 9.86 3.23
N GLN A 75 19.61 8.88 3.75
CA GLN A 75 18.74 8.06 2.92
C GLN A 75 17.40 8.76 2.69
N MET A 76 16.95 8.78 1.44
CA MET A 76 15.67 9.31 0.99
C MET A 76 14.95 8.31 0.12
N VAL A 77 13.62 8.21 0.27
CA VAL A 77 12.79 7.39 -0.62
C VAL A 77 12.15 8.28 -1.67
N VAL A 78 12.31 7.91 -2.94
CA VAL A 78 11.84 8.64 -4.11
C VAL A 78 10.93 7.76 -4.96
N GLY A 79 9.99 8.35 -5.70
CA GLY A 79 9.10 7.63 -6.64
C GLY A 79 9.15 8.21 -8.05
N ILE A 80 8.65 7.47 -9.05
CA ILE A 80 8.55 7.94 -10.45
C ILE A 80 7.73 9.24 -10.51
N SER A 81 8.34 10.27 -11.09
CA SER A 81 7.77 11.55 -11.52
C SER A 81 6.51 12.04 -10.79
N ARG A 82 6.70 12.65 -9.61
CA ARG A 82 5.99 13.88 -9.22
C ARG A 82 7.00 14.77 -8.50
N ARG A 83 7.25 15.96 -9.06
CA ARG A 83 8.03 17.02 -8.43
C ARG A 83 7.55 17.19 -6.99
N ILE A 84 8.42 16.98 -6.00
CA ILE A 84 8.20 17.49 -4.65
C ILE A 84 9.52 18.04 -4.14
N GLY A 85 9.57 19.37 -4.01
CA GLY A 85 10.43 19.99 -3.03
C GLY A 85 10.02 19.53 -1.63
N SER A 86 10.99 19.04 -0.87
CA SER A 86 11.05 19.04 0.59
C SER A 86 9.87 18.51 1.43
N SER A 87 8.92 17.73 0.91
CA SER A 87 7.93 17.05 1.76
C SER A 87 7.50 15.67 1.24
N TYR A 88 8.43 14.71 1.27
CA TYR A 88 8.06 13.30 1.28
C TYR A 88 7.35 13.00 2.61
N GLN A 89 6.02 12.97 2.59
CA GLN A 89 5.27 12.28 3.63
C GLN A 89 5.44 10.79 3.36
N GLU A 90 6.00 10.07 4.33
CA GLU A 90 5.97 8.61 4.33
C GLU A 90 4.54 8.16 3.98
N PRO A 91 4.34 7.28 2.99
CA PRO A 91 3.01 6.78 2.66
C PRO A 91 2.40 6.25 3.94
N LYS A 92 1.37 6.94 4.45
CA LYS A 92 0.66 6.49 5.65
C LYS A 92 0.26 5.04 5.38
N GLU A 93 0.71 4.14 6.27
CA GLU A 93 0.34 2.74 6.21
C GLU A 93 -1.18 2.66 6.05
N GLN A 94 -1.64 2.04 4.97
CA GLN A 94 -3.07 1.91 4.72
C GLN A 94 -3.62 0.90 5.72
N VAL A 95 -4.22 1.41 6.79
CA VAL A 95 -4.81 0.62 7.87
C VAL A 95 -6.33 0.65 7.74
N VAL A 96 -6.93 -0.52 7.73
CA VAL A 96 -8.39 -0.71 7.78
C VAL A 96 -8.75 -1.20 9.17
N THR A 97 -9.62 -0.45 9.84
CA THR A 97 -10.08 -0.77 11.19
C THR A 97 -11.48 -1.35 11.14
N ILE A 98 -11.69 -2.49 11.78
CA ILE A 98 -12.94 -3.26 11.79
C ILE A 98 -13.34 -3.48 13.24
N GLN A 99 -14.54 -3.03 13.59
CA GLN A 99 -15.07 -3.21 14.94
C GLN A 99 -15.68 -4.60 15.09
N ARG A 100 -15.41 -5.22 16.24
CA ARG A 100 -16.03 -6.48 16.62
C ARG A 100 -17.52 -6.26 16.89
N ASN A 101 -18.36 -7.14 16.35
CA ASN A 101 -19.79 -7.13 16.63
C ASN A 101 -20.12 -7.81 17.98
N ALA A 102 -21.40 -7.82 18.37
CA ALA A 102 -21.87 -8.46 19.61
C ALA A 102 -21.65 -9.99 19.64
N MET A 103 -21.49 -10.63 18.48
CA MET A 103 -21.21 -12.07 18.34
C MET A 103 -19.71 -12.38 18.31
N LEU A 104 -18.86 -11.41 18.66
CA LEU A 104 -17.39 -11.52 18.63
C LEU A 104 -16.78 -11.72 17.24
N GLN A 105 -17.48 -11.29 16.19
CA GLN A 105 -17.09 -11.44 14.78
C GLN A 105 -16.67 -10.11 14.17
N TYR A 106 -15.83 -10.17 13.12
CA TYR A 106 -15.34 -9.01 12.38
C TYR A 106 -15.89 -9.00 10.96
N TYR A 107 -16.90 -8.17 10.73
CA TYR A 107 -17.48 -7.98 9.39
C TYR A 107 -16.93 -6.73 8.74
N THR A 108 -16.64 -6.83 7.45
CA THR A 108 -16.21 -5.67 6.66
C THR A 108 -16.77 -5.75 5.24
N THR A 109 -16.65 -4.65 4.50
CA THR A 109 -16.97 -4.64 3.07
C THR A 109 -15.70 -4.95 2.28
N ALA A 110 -15.78 -5.94 1.41
CA ALA A 110 -14.76 -6.23 0.42
C ALA A 110 -15.26 -5.89 -0.99
N SER A 111 -14.34 -5.60 -1.90
CA SER A 111 -14.58 -5.58 -3.34
C SER A 111 -13.97 -6.83 -3.96
N ILE A 112 -14.80 -7.71 -4.51
CA ILE A 112 -14.37 -8.91 -5.22
C ILE A 112 -14.66 -8.70 -6.71
N ASN A 113 -13.61 -8.76 -7.54
CA ASN A 113 -13.69 -8.50 -8.98
C ASN A 113 -14.40 -7.17 -9.34
N GLY A 114 -14.33 -6.17 -8.45
CA GLY A 114 -14.98 -4.86 -8.61
C GLY A 114 -16.39 -4.74 -8.02
N ARG A 115 -16.96 -5.82 -7.45
CA ARG A 115 -18.28 -5.83 -6.82
C ARG A 115 -18.18 -5.85 -5.31
N GLN A 116 -18.93 -4.98 -4.65
CA GLN A 116 -18.93 -4.88 -3.19
C GLN A 116 -19.76 -6.02 -2.57
N VAL A 117 -19.22 -6.60 -1.50
CA VAL A 117 -19.87 -7.67 -0.74
C VAL A 117 -19.42 -7.61 0.71
N GLN A 118 -20.34 -7.93 1.63
CA GLN A 118 -19.99 -8.08 3.04
C GLN A 118 -19.26 -9.41 3.25
N VAL A 119 -18.18 -9.38 4.02
CA VAL A 119 -17.37 -10.55 4.33
C VAL A 119 -17.13 -10.66 5.82
N LEU A 120 -16.99 -11.89 6.30
CA LEU A 120 -16.50 -12.20 7.64
C LEU A 120 -14.98 -12.43 7.56
N VAL A 121 -14.20 -11.73 8.39
CA VAL A 121 -12.77 -12.05 8.54
C VAL A 121 -12.63 -13.35 9.30
N ASP A 122 -12.05 -14.37 8.65
CA ASP A 122 -11.96 -15.73 9.21
C ASP A 122 -10.54 -16.29 9.02
N THR A 123 -9.75 -16.26 10.09
CA THR A 123 -8.39 -16.84 10.12
C THR A 123 -8.39 -18.36 10.17
N GLY A 124 -9.53 -19.00 10.43
CA GLY A 124 -9.70 -20.46 10.39
C GLY A 124 -9.97 -21.00 8.99
N ALA A 125 -10.38 -20.14 8.05
CA ALA A 125 -10.59 -20.52 6.66
C ALA A 125 -9.28 -20.49 5.86
N ASN A 126 -8.82 -21.64 5.35
CA ASN A 126 -7.59 -21.72 4.54
C ASN A 126 -7.66 -20.95 3.22
N VAL A 127 -8.87 -20.74 2.68
CA VAL A 127 -9.13 -20.02 1.43
C VAL A 127 -10.29 -19.06 1.63
N VAL A 128 -10.38 -18.02 0.80
CA VAL A 128 -11.64 -17.28 0.64
C VAL A 128 -12.74 -18.27 0.26
N ALA A 129 -13.85 -18.29 1.00
CA ALA A 129 -14.93 -19.25 0.80
C ALA A 129 -16.27 -18.53 0.61
N MET A 130 -17.04 -18.96 -0.38
CA MET A 130 -18.36 -18.41 -0.68
C MET A 130 -19.32 -19.51 -1.12
N SER A 131 -20.61 -19.26 -0.98
CA SER A 131 -21.64 -20.14 -1.52
C SER A 131 -21.82 -19.91 -3.02
N SER A 132 -22.41 -20.88 -3.70
CA SER A 132 -22.76 -20.76 -5.12
C SER A 132 -23.70 -19.58 -5.41
N VAL A 133 -24.62 -19.28 -4.48
CA VAL A 133 -25.52 -18.12 -4.56
C VAL A 133 -24.74 -16.80 -4.50
N GLN A 134 -23.76 -16.70 -3.60
CA GLN A 134 -22.89 -15.52 -3.52
C GLN A 134 -22.02 -15.38 -4.78
N ALA A 135 -21.46 -16.48 -5.31
CA ALA A 135 -20.67 -16.46 -6.53
C ALA A 135 -21.50 -15.94 -7.73
N GLN A 136 -22.74 -16.40 -7.86
CA GLN A 136 -23.67 -15.93 -8.90
C GLN A 136 -23.98 -14.43 -8.74
N ALA A 137 -24.26 -13.95 -7.53
CA ALA A 137 -24.50 -12.53 -7.25
C ALA A 137 -23.28 -11.65 -7.60
N LEU A 138 -22.08 -12.21 -7.43
CA LEU A 138 -20.81 -11.58 -7.81
C LEU A 138 -20.45 -11.74 -9.29
N GLY A 139 -21.27 -12.44 -10.09
CA GLY A 139 -20.99 -12.72 -11.51
C GLY A 139 -19.74 -13.57 -11.71
N ILE A 140 -19.45 -14.48 -10.77
CA ILE A 140 -18.35 -15.43 -10.85
C ILE A 140 -18.90 -16.72 -11.46
N ASP A 141 -18.45 -17.05 -12.67
CA ASP A 141 -18.68 -18.36 -13.25
C ASP A 141 -17.74 -19.38 -12.58
N TYR A 142 -18.28 -20.12 -11.62
CA TYR A 142 -17.54 -21.15 -10.88
C TYR A 142 -17.63 -22.53 -11.54
N SER A 143 -18.49 -22.71 -12.54
CA SER A 143 -18.68 -24.01 -13.22
C SER A 143 -17.46 -24.41 -14.05
N ALA A 144 -16.68 -23.43 -14.51
CA ALA A 144 -15.39 -23.62 -15.16
C ALA A 144 -14.23 -23.80 -14.16
N GLY A 145 -14.50 -23.77 -12.86
CA GLY A 145 -13.52 -23.97 -11.79
C GLY A 145 -13.06 -25.43 -11.68
N ILE A 146 -12.04 -25.67 -10.85
CA ILE A 146 -11.55 -27.02 -10.58
C ILE A 146 -12.51 -27.69 -9.59
N PRO A 147 -13.17 -28.81 -9.93
CA PRO A 147 -14.05 -29.51 -9.00
C PRO A 147 -13.30 -29.93 -7.74
N SER A 148 -13.91 -29.71 -6.58
CA SER A 148 -13.40 -30.05 -5.27
C SER A 148 -14.55 -30.48 -4.36
N LYS A 149 -14.23 -30.80 -3.11
CA LYS A 149 -15.21 -31.19 -2.09
C LYS A 149 -14.83 -30.52 -0.78
N VAL A 150 -15.84 -30.15 0.00
CA VAL A 150 -15.68 -29.64 1.36
C VAL A 150 -16.33 -30.62 2.32
N GLU A 151 -15.57 -31.06 3.32
CA GLU A 151 -16.10 -31.86 4.43
C GLU A 151 -16.73 -30.93 5.46
N THR A 152 -17.97 -31.21 5.82
CA THR A 152 -18.73 -30.50 6.84
C THR A 152 -19.30 -31.49 7.85
N ALA A 153 -19.80 -30.99 8.98
CA ALA A 153 -20.50 -31.82 9.95
C ALA A 153 -21.74 -32.53 9.37
N SER A 154 -22.34 -31.96 8.31
CA SER A 154 -23.50 -32.54 7.62
C SER A 154 -23.12 -33.48 6.49
N GLY A 155 -21.82 -33.68 6.22
CA GLY A 155 -21.31 -34.53 5.15
C GLY A 155 -20.44 -33.78 4.15
N VAL A 156 -20.19 -34.43 3.01
CA VAL A 156 -19.32 -33.91 1.95
C VAL A 156 -20.14 -33.15 0.93
N ILE A 157 -19.83 -31.86 0.75
CA ILE A 157 -20.53 -30.97 -0.17
C ILE A 157 -19.65 -30.72 -1.40
N PRO A 158 -20.20 -30.79 -2.63
CA PRO A 158 -19.47 -30.39 -3.83
C PRO A 158 -19.02 -28.93 -3.75
N ALA A 159 -17.84 -28.65 -4.29
CA ALA A 159 -17.30 -27.31 -4.38
C ALA A 159 -16.48 -27.13 -5.65
N HIS A 160 -16.14 -25.90 -5.96
CA HIS A 160 -15.29 -25.54 -7.10
C HIS A 160 -14.22 -24.56 -6.64
N MET A 161 -12.96 -24.88 -6.93
CA MET A 161 -11.85 -23.97 -6.73
C MET A 161 -11.76 -23.01 -7.90
N VAL A 162 -11.79 -21.71 -7.60
CA VAL A 162 -11.69 -20.62 -8.57
C VAL A 162 -10.56 -19.67 -8.20
N THR A 163 -10.15 -18.84 -9.15
CA THR A 163 -9.23 -17.73 -8.90
C THR A 163 -9.96 -16.42 -9.14
N LEU A 164 -10.11 -15.63 -8.07
CA LEU A 164 -10.64 -14.28 -8.12
C LEU A 164 -9.58 -13.36 -8.73
N ARG A 165 -9.96 -12.50 -9.69
CA ARG A 165 -9.04 -11.54 -10.30
C ARG A 165 -8.47 -10.60 -9.25
N SER A 166 -9.34 -10.11 -8.37
CA SER A 166 -8.97 -9.19 -7.30
C SER A 166 -9.90 -9.30 -6.10
N VAL A 167 -9.33 -9.18 -4.91
CA VAL A 167 -10.04 -8.94 -3.65
C VAL A 167 -9.45 -7.70 -3.02
N SER A 168 -10.29 -6.77 -2.56
CA SER A 168 -9.85 -5.59 -1.84
C SER A 168 -10.66 -5.31 -0.59
N VAL A 169 -9.98 -5.00 0.51
CA VAL A 169 -10.60 -4.55 1.76
C VAL A 169 -10.00 -3.20 2.15
N GLY A 170 -10.85 -2.18 2.29
CA GLY A 170 -10.44 -0.80 2.60
C GLY A 170 -9.30 -0.27 1.72
N GLY A 171 -9.25 -0.71 0.45
CA GLY A 171 -8.27 -0.34 -0.57
C GLY A 171 -6.94 -1.12 -0.54
N ILE A 172 -6.76 -2.06 0.39
CA ILE A 172 -5.68 -3.05 0.30
C ILE A 172 -6.09 -4.04 -0.80
N LEU A 173 -5.38 -4.07 -1.92
CA LEU A 173 -5.71 -4.88 -3.09
C LEU A 173 -4.80 -6.11 -3.18
N VAL A 174 -5.40 -7.29 -3.32
CA VAL A 174 -4.70 -8.55 -3.61
C VAL A 174 -5.27 -9.11 -4.91
N ASN A 175 -4.39 -9.44 -5.85
CA ASN A 175 -4.77 -10.02 -7.13
C ASN A 175 -4.61 -11.55 -7.10
N ASN A 176 -5.31 -12.25 -8.00
CA ASN A 176 -5.18 -13.70 -8.19
C ASN A 176 -5.42 -14.51 -6.90
N VAL A 177 -6.51 -14.19 -6.19
CA VAL A 177 -6.84 -14.82 -4.91
C VAL A 177 -7.59 -16.11 -5.14
N ARG A 178 -7.06 -17.24 -4.68
CA ARG A 178 -7.74 -18.52 -4.72
C ARG A 178 -8.96 -18.50 -3.78
N ALA A 179 -10.10 -18.99 -4.27
CA ALA A 179 -11.32 -19.13 -3.49
C ALA A 179 -11.99 -20.49 -3.73
N SER A 180 -12.78 -20.94 -2.75
CA SER A 180 -13.68 -22.09 -2.86
C SER A 180 -15.12 -21.60 -2.98
N VAL A 181 -15.84 -22.12 -3.97
CA VAL A 181 -17.28 -21.93 -4.14
C VAL A 181 -17.97 -23.24 -3.76
N VAL A 182 -18.68 -23.23 -2.64
CA VAL A 182 -19.41 -24.41 -2.14
C VAL A 182 -20.82 -24.41 -2.72
N GLU A 183 -21.28 -25.54 -3.24
CA GLU A 183 -22.62 -25.64 -3.80
C GLU A 183 -23.71 -25.45 -2.74
N GLY A 184 -24.79 -24.77 -3.12
CA GLY A 184 -25.87 -24.36 -2.22
C GLY A 184 -25.65 -22.99 -1.59
N ASP A 185 -26.15 -22.83 -0.35
CA ASP A 185 -26.31 -21.54 0.32
C ASP A 185 -25.30 -21.32 1.46
N PHE A 186 -24.51 -22.34 1.81
CA PHE A 186 -23.47 -22.25 2.82
C PHE A 186 -22.09 -21.98 2.19
N PRO A 187 -21.22 -21.15 2.81
CA PRO A 187 -21.48 -20.33 3.99
C PRO A 187 -22.46 -19.19 3.69
N ALA A 188 -23.34 -18.88 4.66
CA ALA A 188 -24.33 -17.80 4.52
C ALA A 188 -23.69 -16.42 4.34
N THR A 189 -22.50 -16.23 4.93
CA THR A 189 -21.64 -15.06 4.72
C THR A 189 -20.35 -15.51 4.06
N LEU A 190 -19.86 -14.74 3.09
CA LEU A 190 -18.56 -14.96 2.46
C LEU A 190 -17.44 -14.83 3.49
N LEU A 191 -16.56 -15.83 3.54
CA LEU A 191 -15.43 -15.89 4.48
C LEU A 191 -14.17 -15.35 3.79
N LEU A 192 -13.57 -14.31 4.37
CA LEU A 192 -12.29 -13.76 3.96
C LEU A 192 -11.17 -14.57 4.61
N GLY A 193 -10.76 -15.65 3.95
CA GLY A 193 -9.77 -16.59 4.47
C GLY A 193 -8.31 -16.29 4.14
N MET A 194 -7.43 -17.23 4.48
CA MET A 194 -5.97 -17.10 4.46
C MET A 194 -5.36 -16.81 3.09
N THR A 195 -5.99 -17.24 1.98
CA THR A 195 -5.54 -16.86 0.63
C THR A 195 -5.58 -15.35 0.37
N TYR A 196 -6.39 -14.61 1.12
CA TYR A 196 -6.27 -13.16 1.23
C TYR A 196 -5.51 -12.74 2.49
N LEU A 197 -5.81 -13.30 3.66
CA LEU A 197 -5.29 -12.79 4.93
C LEU A 197 -3.76 -12.91 5.10
N GLN A 198 -3.09 -13.86 4.44
CA GLN A 198 -1.62 -13.95 4.45
C GLN A 198 -0.93 -12.71 3.84
N HIS A 199 -1.69 -11.88 3.14
CA HIS A 199 -1.23 -10.66 2.48
C HIS A 199 -1.37 -9.40 3.36
N VAL A 200 -1.91 -9.54 4.57
CA VAL A 200 -2.08 -8.39 5.47
C VAL A 200 -1.44 -8.67 6.82
N LYS A 201 -0.92 -7.61 7.45
CA LYS A 201 -0.66 -7.61 8.88
C LYS A 201 -2.00 -7.50 9.57
N ILE A 202 -2.21 -8.37 10.54
CA ILE A 202 -3.42 -8.41 11.36
C ILE A 202 -3.02 -8.04 12.78
N LYS A 203 -3.70 -7.05 13.37
CA LYS A 203 -3.57 -6.71 14.78
C LYS A 203 -4.97 -6.63 15.39
N GLU A 204 -5.20 -7.33 16.48
CA GLU A 204 -6.43 -7.21 17.26
C GLU A 204 -6.09 -6.60 18.62
N HIS A 205 -6.87 -5.59 19.03
CA HIS A 205 -6.76 -4.99 20.36
C HIS A 205 -8.12 -4.44 20.78
N ASN A 206 -8.64 -4.90 21.93
CA ASN A 206 -9.86 -4.39 22.58
C ASN A 206 -11.11 -4.43 21.67
N GLY A 207 -11.28 -5.48 20.87
CA GLY A 207 -12.41 -5.61 19.96
C GLY A 207 -12.26 -4.81 18.67
N VAL A 208 -11.04 -4.36 18.37
CA VAL A 208 -10.71 -3.63 17.14
C VAL A 208 -9.69 -4.44 16.35
N LEU A 209 -10.08 -4.87 15.16
CA LEU A 209 -9.20 -5.54 14.21
C LEU A 209 -8.65 -4.53 13.20
N SER A 210 -7.34 -4.46 13.08
CA SER A 210 -6.63 -3.65 12.10
C SER A 210 -5.98 -4.53 11.04
N LEU A 211 -6.27 -4.25 9.78
CA LEU A 211 -5.61 -4.86 8.63
C LEU A 211 -4.72 -3.81 7.96
N SER A 212 -3.45 -4.13 7.74
CA SER A 212 -2.54 -3.28 6.96
C SER A 212 -1.71 -4.09 5.99
N ARG A 213 -1.13 -3.44 4.99
CA ARG A 213 -0.35 -4.14 3.95
C ARG A 213 0.92 -4.77 4.53
N ALA A 214 1.22 -6.01 4.14
CA ALA A 214 2.38 -6.75 4.66
C ALA A 214 3.68 -6.60 3.84
N TRP A 215 3.66 -5.96 2.67
CA TRP A 215 4.79 -5.77 1.75
C TRP A 215 5.01 -4.32 1.32
#